data_AF-A0A2E9NEC5-F1
#
_entry.id   AF-A0A2E9NEC5-F1
#
_cell.length_a   1.000
_cell.length_b   1.000
_cell.length_c   1.000
_cell.angle_alpha   90.00
_cell.angle_beta   90.00
_cell.angle_gamma   90.00
#
_symmetry.space_group_name_H-M   'P 1'
#
loop_
_entity.id
_entity.type
_entity.pdbx_description
1 polymer ?
#
loop_
_entity_poly.entity_id
_entity_poly.type
_entity_poly.pdbx_seq_one_letter_code
_entity_poly.pdbx_strand_id
1 'polypeptide(L)'
;MEGGWQPFMGHVYGVRLLGDVEYRYVGLTTKTLVRRKSEHFKLAARGRKTAFADWLRKQPDREMVHFQSLELVLSDLEDLSRAEQDWIRMLREEGHRLLNLNDGGRGNHGYRWTAEQRAAASERSRGRRNPSYLSGPDHPRWGASHSDEQKALWSEQRKGMNAGPLNPNYGKFGSDHPSFGHTMSPESRRRLSEMRRGPLNPNYGKTASEETRAKRSAALKGRPMPSSVRSAHTRYHTNKGVVKESCQHCRDDADRTAEQGESRG
;
A
#
# COMPACT_ATOMS: atom_id res chain seq x y z
N MET A 1 34.86 -21.37 22.24
CA MET A 1 34.02 -20.37 22.92
C MET A 1 34.02 -19.12 22.08
N GLU A 2 33.13 -19.05 21.09
CA GLU A 2 32.99 -17.88 20.23
C GLU A 2 32.06 -16.89 20.92
N GLY A 3 32.65 -15.83 21.50
CA GLY A 3 31.91 -14.68 21.99
C GLY A 3 31.32 -13.93 20.81
N GLY A 4 30.12 -14.32 20.39
CA GLY A 4 29.36 -13.64 19.35
C GLY A 4 29.13 -12.18 19.74
N TRP A 5 29.71 -11.27 18.95
CA TRP A 5 29.48 -9.83 19.06
C TRP A 5 28.00 -9.56 18.78
N GLN A 6 27.18 -9.44 19.84
CA GLN A 6 25.78 -9.06 19.67
C GLN A 6 25.73 -7.59 19.28
N PRO A 7 25.15 -7.24 18.12
CA PRO A 7 25.11 -5.85 17.68
C PRO A 7 24.22 -5.06 18.64
N PHE A 8 24.82 -4.05 19.28
CA PHE A 8 24.11 -3.04 20.05
C PHE A 8 22.87 -2.54 19.28
N MET A 9 21.67 -2.75 19.83
CA MET A 9 20.43 -2.31 19.19
C MET A 9 20.05 -0.89 19.61
N GLY A 10 20.11 -0.58 20.90
CA GLY A 10 19.77 0.74 21.42
C GLY A 10 19.73 0.84 22.94
N HIS A 11 19.41 2.03 23.42
CA HIS A 11 19.14 2.30 24.84
C HIS A 11 17.73 2.88 25.02
N VAL A 12 17.07 2.47 26.10
CA VAL A 12 15.99 3.23 26.71
C VAL A 12 16.64 4.21 27.68
N TYR A 13 16.23 5.49 27.62
CA TYR A 13 16.75 6.54 28.48
C TYR A 13 15.65 7.30 29.19
N GLY A 14 15.97 7.73 30.41
CA GLY A 14 15.18 8.65 31.22
C GLY A 14 15.82 10.03 31.20
N VAL A 15 15.00 11.07 31.25
CA VAL A 15 15.43 12.46 31.32
C VAL A 15 14.92 13.07 32.61
N ARG A 16 15.85 13.64 33.37
CA ARG A 16 15.60 14.31 34.65
C ARG A 16 16.52 15.50 34.83
N LEU A 17 16.27 16.30 35.86
CA LEU A 17 17.24 17.30 36.30
C LEU A 17 18.35 16.65 37.11
N LEU A 18 19.56 17.18 36.99
CA LEU A 18 20.69 16.74 37.79
C LEU A 18 20.38 16.99 39.27
N GLY A 19 20.47 15.94 40.09
CA GLY A 19 20.13 16.00 41.52
C GLY A 19 18.65 15.79 41.84
N ASP A 20 17.77 15.70 40.83
CA ASP A 20 16.37 15.34 41.02
C ASP A 20 16.19 13.81 40.89
N VAL A 21 15.30 13.25 41.68
CA VAL A 21 14.87 11.85 41.55
C VAL A 21 13.77 11.72 40.49
N GLU A 22 13.06 12.81 40.18
CA GLU A 22 11.89 12.77 39.31
C GLU A 22 12.28 12.69 37.82
N TYR A 23 11.94 11.58 37.16
CA TYR A 23 11.97 11.50 35.71
C TYR A 23 10.83 12.31 35.09
N ARG A 24 11.16 13.08 34.06
CA ARG A 24 10.21 13.92 33.31
C ARG A 24 9.92 13.39 31.93
N TYR A 25 10.77 12.51 31.39
CA TYR A 25 10.56 11.94 30.07
C TYR A 25 11.32 10.63 29.93
N VAL A 26 10.73 9.69 29.22
CA VAL A 26 11.38 8.44 28.80
C VAL A 26 11.37 8.37 27.28
N GLY A 27 12.43 7.87 26.68
CA GLY A 27 12.40 7.53 25.27
C GLY A 27 13.43 6.48 24.90
N LEU A 28 13.32 5.95 23.69
CA LEU A 28 14.33 5.06 23.11
C LEU A 28 15.23 5.76 22.08
N THR A 29 16.44 5.22 21.88
CA THR A 29 17.36 5.65 20.84
C THR A 29 18.30 4.51 20.41
N THR A 30 18.52 4.39 19.10
CA THR A 30 19.58 3.53 18.52
C THR A 30 20.90 4.30 18.35
N LYS A 31 20.90 5.61 18.60
CA LYS A 31 22.08 6.48 18.60
C LYS A 31 22.58 6.70 20.02
N THR A 32 23.79 7.22 20.16
CA THR A 32 24.33 7.64 21.47
C THR A 32 23.43 8.67 22.15
N LEU A 33 23.39 8.63 23.49
CA LEU A 33 22.61 9.57 24.30
C LEU A 33 23.01 11.03 24.07
N VAL A 34 24.31 11.29 23.90
CA VAL A 34 24.84 12.63 23.58
C VAL A 34 24.22 13.18 22.30
N ARG A 35 24.18 12.36 21.24
CA ARG A 35 23.57 12.76 19.96
C ARG A 35 22.06 12.96 20.13
N ARG A 36 21.39 12.09 20.88
CA ARG A 36 19.95 12.20 21.13
C ARG A 36 19.57 13.44 21.94
N LYS A 37 20.36 13.78 22.97
CA LYS A 37 20.25 15.03 23.75
C LYS A 37 20.34 16.24 22.81
N SER A 38 21.35 16.28 21.94
CA SER A 38 21.52 17.35 20.95
C SER A 38 20.31 17.47 20.00
N GLU A 39 19.79 16.34 19.51
CA GLU A 39 18.61 16.32 18.63
C GLU A 39 17.35 16.88 19.30
N HIS A 40 17.10 16.52 20.57
CA HIS A 40 15.96 17.05 21.32
C HIS A 40 16.05 18.56 21.52
N PHE A 41 17.21 19.08 21.92
CA PHE A 41 17.40 20.54 22.06
C PHE A 41 17.28 21.27 20.71
N LYS A 42 17.79 20.70 19.61
CA LYS A 42 17.62 21.27 18.26
C LYS A 42 16.15 21.33 17.86
N LEU A 43 15.38 20.27 18.12
CA LEU A 43 13.95 20.24 17.81
C LEU A 43 13.15 21.23 18.67
N ALA A 44 13.49 21.34 19.96
CA ALA A 44 12.90 22.31 20.87
C ALA A 44 13.16 23.75 20.41
N ALA A 45 14.41 24.07 20.02
CA ALA A 45 14.78 25.38 19.49
C ALA A 45 14.06 25.71 18.16
N ARG A 46 13.74 24.71 17.34
CA ARG A 46 12.96 24.87 16.09
C ARG A 46 11.45 25.02 16.31
N GLY A 47 10.99 25.09 17.56
CA GLY A 47 9.57 25.32 17.87
C GLY A 47 8.69 24.06 17.79
N ARG A 48 9.25 22.87 18.04
CA ARG A 48 8.45 21.64 18.20
C ARG A 48 7.46 21.82 19.34
N LYS A 49 6.15 21.68 19.05
CA LYS A 49 5.05 21.85 20.01
C LYS A 49 4.76 20.55 20.77
N THR A 50 5.57 20.21 21.76
CA THR A 50 5.33 19.08 22.67
C THR A 50 5.65 19.48 24.11
N ALA A 51 4.94 18.90 25.09
CA ALA A 51 5.15 19.21 26.52
C ALA A 51 6.63 19.02 26.95
N PHE A 52 7.27 17.95 26.46
CA PHE A 52 8.71 17.73 26.70
C PHE A 52 9.60 18.80 26.06
N ALA A 53 9.33 19.22 24.83
CA ALA A 53 10.11 20.28 24.17
C ALA A 53 9.92 21.64 24.89
N ASP A 54 8.71 21.92 25.36
CA ASP A 54 8.40 23.11 26.15
C ASP A 54 9.11 23.09 27.50
N TRP A 55 9.14 21.93 28.16
CA TRP A 55 9.90 21.73 29.40
C TRP A 55 11.40 21.92 29.18
N LEU A 56 11.99 21.37 28.12
CA LEU A 56 13.41 21.56 27.79
C LEU A 56 13.76 23.05 27.58
N ARG A 57 12.87 23.84 26.99
CA ARG A 57 13.08 25.28 26.77
C ARG A 57 13.05 26.11 28.06
N LYS A 58 12.39 25.61 29.10
CA LYS A 58 12.29 26.29 30.41
C LYS A 58 13.50 26.02 31.31
N GLN A 59 14.38 25.10 30.94
CA GLN A 59 15.54 24.77 31.79
C GLN A 59 16.62 25.85 31.66
N PRO A 60 17.16 26.34 32.79
CA PRO A 60 18.10 27.46 32.78
C PRO A 60 19.44 27.09 32.14
N ASP A 61 19.86 25.83 32.29
CA ASP A 61 21.08 25.29 31.69
C ASP A 61 20.82 23.89 31.11
N ARG A 62 21.39 23.63 29.94
CA ARG A 62 21.31 22.34 29.24
C ARG A 62 22.11 21.26 29.95
N GLU A 63 23.14 21.62 30.72
CA GLU A 63 23.93 20.66 31.47
C GLU A 63 23.21 20.13 32.72
N MET A 64 22.25 20.89 33.25
CA MET A 64 21.34 20.41 34.29
C MET A 64 20.38 19.33 33.79
N VAL A 65 20.17 19.21 32.49
CA VAL A 65 19.31 18.16 31.91
C VAL A 65 20.13 16.89 31.70
N HIS A 66 19.90 15.92 32.58
CA HIS A 66 20.58 14.64 32.58
C HIS A 66 19.79 13.59 31.79
N PHE A 67 20.44 13.01 30.78
CA PHE A 67 19.94 11.87 30.02
C PHE A 67 20.61 10.61 30.56
N GLN A 68 19.86 9.81 31.31
CA GLN A 68 20.34 8.59 31.94
C GLN A 68 19.97 7.37 31.10
N SER A 69 20.93 6.48 30.85
CA SER A 69 20.62 5.15 30.31
C SER A 69 19.89 4.34 31.38
N LEU A 70 18.64 3.96 31.11
CA LEU A 70 17.86 3.10 32.01
C LEU A 70 18.10 1.63 31.67
N GLU A 71 18.09 1.30 30.38
CA GLU A 71 18.27 -0.06 29.91
C GLU A 71 19.02 -0.10 28.58
N LEU A 72 19.91 -1.07 28.43
CA LEU A 72 20.62 -1.38 27.21
C LEU A 72 19.98 -2.63 26.57
N VAL A 73 19.47 -2.49 25.35
CA VAL A 73 18.83 -3.59 24.61
C VAL A 73 19.73 -4.03 23.46
N LEU A 74 19.98 -5.34 23.38
CA LEU A 74 20.87 -5.96 22.39
C LEU A 74 20.13 -6.88 21.39
N SER A 75 18.85 -7.17 21.61
CA SER A 75 18.08 -8.11 20.79
C SER A 75 17.57 -7.47 19.50
N ASP A 76 16.40 -6.83 19.56
CA ASP A 76 15.73 -6.25 18.40
C ASP A 76 14.98 -4.94 18.72
N LEU A 77 14.42 -4.35 17.67
CA LEU A 77 13.71 -3.08 17.75
C LEU A 77 12.34 -3.20 18.44
N GLU A 78 11.76 -4.39 18.49
CA GLU A 78 10.47 -4.65 19.12
C GLU A 78 10.66 -4.73 20.63
N ASP A 79 11.69 -5.43 21.09
CA ASP A 79 12.11 -5.48 22.48
C ASP A 79 12.53 -4.11 23.00
N LEU A 80 13.27 -3.33 22.20
CA LEU A 80 13.59 -1.94 22.56
C LEU A 80 12.32 -1.08 22.71
N SER A 81 11.27 -1.37 21.93
CA SER A 81 10.00 -0.67 22.03
C SER A 81 9.18 -1.14 23.25
N ARG A 82 9.19 -2.44 23.56
CA ARG A 82 8.57 -3.00 24.77
C ARG A 82 9.22 -2.44 26.03
N ALA A 83 10.55 -2.43 26.08
CA ALA A 83 11.30 -1.84 27.19
C ALA A 83 10.92 -0.37 27.42
N GLU A 84 10.79 0.45 26.36
CA GLU A 84 10.31 1.83 26.51
C GLU A 84 8.92 1.91 27.17
N GLN A 85 7.99 1.04 26.77
CA GLN A 85 6.64 1.00 27.33
C GLN A 85 6.65 0.58 28.80
N ASP A 86 7.44 -0.44 29.13
CA ASP A 86 7.56 -0.97 30.48
C ASP A 86 8.16 0.08 31.43
N TRP A 87 9.20 0.81 31.00
CA TRP A 87 9.77 1.92 31.77
C TRP A 87 8.79 3.08 31.97
N ILE A 88 8.02 3.44 30.93
CA ILE A 88 7.01 4.49 31.06
C ILE A 88 5.92 4.09 32.06
N ARG A 89 5.46 2.83 32.00
CA ARG A 89 4.47 2.29 32.94
C ARG A 89 5.00 2.29 34.37
N MET A 90 6.16 1.68 34.58
CA MET A 90 6.79 1.55 35.90
C MET A 90 7.01 2.91 36.56
N LEU A 91 7.59 3.87 35.83
CA LEU A 91 7.87 5.20 36.40
C LEU A 91 6.58 5.98 36.71
N ARG A 92 5.49 5.77 35.96
CA ARG A 92 4.19 6.37 36.30
C ARG A 92 3.57 5.74 37.54
N GLU A 93 3.70 4.42 37.69
CA GLU A 93 3.24 3.69 38.88
C GLU A 93 4.02 4.13 40.13
N GLU A 94 5.32 4.41 39.98
CA GLU A 94 6.16 5.02 41.01
C GLU A 94 5.83 6.51 41.30
N GLY A 95 4.91 7.11 40.54
CA GLY A 95 4.42 8.47 40.76
C GLY A 95 5.18 9.57 40.00
N HIS A 96 6.08 9.23 39.08
CA HIS A 96 6.77 10.22 38.26
C HIS A 96 5.83 10.90 37.27
N ARG A 97 5.85 12.24 37.22
CA ARG A 97 5.03 13.03 36.29
C ARG A 97 5.70 13.14 34.93
N LEU A 98 5.62 12.05 34.17
CA LEU A 98 6.18 11.96 32.82
C LEU A 98 5.43 12.88 31.84
N LEU A 99 6.19 13.56 30.98
CA LEU A 99 5.73 14.42 29.89
C LEU A 99 5.54 13.65 28.57
N ASN A 100 5.64 12.32 28.63
CA ASN A 100 5.35 11.41 27.53
C ASN A 100 3.88 11.55 27.12
N LEU A 101 3.62 11.86 25.84
CA LEU A 101 2.27 12.01 25.29
C LEU A 101 1.52 10.67 25.19
N ASN A 102 2.27 9.59 25.01
CA ASN A 102 1.79 8.23 24.83
C ASN A 102 2.60 7.28 25.72
N ASP A 103 2.08 6.08 25.92
CA ASP A 103 2.69 5.06 26.78
C ASP A 103 3.93 4.40 26.15
N GLY A 104 4.53 5.04 25.15
CA GLY A 104 5.60 4.49 24.32
C GLY A 104 5.09 3.75 23.09
N GLY A 105 6.00 3.05 22.43
CA GLY A 105 5.74 2.37 21.17
C GLY A 105 5.98 3.32 20.00
N ARG A 106 6.98 3.01 19.17
CA ARG A 106 7.39 3.68 17.93
C ARG A 106 6.35 4.61 17.30
N GLY A 107 6.22 5.84 17.81
CA GLY A 107 5.33 6.86 17.29
C GLY A 107 3.94 6.36 16.86
N ASN A 108 3.35 7.01 15.87
CA ASN A 108 1.98 6.75 15.40
C ASN A 108 1.77 5.36 14.75
N HIS A 109 2.74 4.44 14.81
CA HIS A 109 2.69 3.13 14.14
C HIS A 109 1.76 2.11 14.84
N GLY A 110 1.31 2.39 16.07
CA GLY A 110 0.24 1.62 16.73
C GLY A 110 -1.16 2.24 16.58
N TYR A 111 -1.25 3.51 16.16
CA TYR A 111 -2.52 4.22 16.07
C TYR A 111 -3.24 3.91 14.77
N ARG A 112 -4.13 2.92 14.80
CA ARG A 112 -5.07 2.70 13.70
C ARG A 112 -6.11 3.81 13.72
N TRP A 113 -6.10 4.63 12.67
CA TRP A 113 -7.12 5.65 12.47
C TRP A 113 -8.51 5.02 12.45
N THR A 114 -9.43 5.62 13.20
CA THR A 114 -10.86 5.25 13.12
C THR A 114 -11.39 5.53 11.71
N ALA A 115 -12.52 4.92 11.35
CA ALA A 115 -13.16 5.17 10.06
C ALA A 115 -13.48 6.67 9.88
N GLU A 116 -13.95 7.32 10.94
CA GLU A 116 -14.28 8.74 10.98
C GLU A 116 -13.05 9.63 10.78
N GLN A 117 -11.93 9.33 11.46
CA GLN A 117 -10.69 10.09 11.27
C GLN A 117 -10.18 9.98 9.84
N ARG A 118 -10.27 8.77 9.26
CA ARG A 118 -9.83 8.50 7.88
C ARG A 118 -10.69 9.27 6.88
N ALA A 119 -12.00 9.34 7.12
CA ALA A 119 -12.92 10.17 6.35
C ALA A 119 -12.56 11.66 6.47
N ALA A 120 -12.37 12.17 7.69
CA ALA A 120 -12.03 13.57 7.92
C ALA A 120 -10.67 13.99 7.32
N ALA A 121 -9.66 13.11 7.28
CA ALA A 121 -8.43 13.42 6.53
C ALA A 121 -8.60 13.29 5.02
N SER A 122 -9.43 12.35 4.56
CA SER A 122 -9.77 12.25 3.13
C SER A 122 -10.44 13.54 2.67
N GLU A 123 -11.43 14.05 3.42
CA GLU A 123 -12.12 15.32 3.13
C GLU A 123 -11.17 16.51 3.14
N ARG A 124 -10.31 16.65 4.17
CA ARG A 124 -9.31 17.73 4.22
C ARG A 124 -8.26 17.66 3.12
N SER A 125 -8.01 16.46 2.58
CA SER A 125 -7.04 16.22 1.49
C SER A 125 -7.70 16.33 0.12
N ARG A 126 -9.01 16.10 0.02
CA ARG A 126 -9.75 16.13 -1.24
C ARG A 126 -9.68 17.54 -1.82
N GLY A 127 -9.17 17.65 -3.03
CA GLY A 127 -8.99 18.94 -3.71
C GLY A 127 -7.73 19.72 -3.31
N ARG A 128 -6.90 19.24 -2.37
CA ARG A 128 -5.58 19.83 -2.15
C ARG A 128 -4.70 19.60 -3.38
N ARG A 129 -4.38 20.66 -4.11
CA ARG A 129 -3.31 20.65 -5.12
C ARG A 129 -1.99 20.45 -4.36
N ASN A 130 -1.40 19.25 -4.44
CA ASN A 130 -0.07 19.03 -3.89
C ASN A 130 0.94 19.86 -4.72
N PRO A 131 1.59 20.89 -4.17
CA PRO A 131 2.54 21.70 -4.91
C PRO A 131 3.81 20.94 -5.30
N SER A 132 4.08 19.78 -4.67
CA SER A 132 5.34 19.05 -4.81
C SER A 132 5.42 18.14 -6.04
N TYR A 133 4.32 17.94 -6.78
CA TYR A 133 4.37 17.31 -8.08
C TYR A 133 4.27 18.41 -9.12
N LEU A 134 5.43 18.97 -9.49
CA LEU A 134 5.54 19.66 -10.77
C LEU A 134 4.87 18.74 -11.81
N SER A 135 3.78 19.21 -12.41
CA SER A 135 2.92 18.46 -13.32
C SER A 135 2.64 19.37 -14.49
N GLY A 136 2.55 18.82 -15.70
CA GLY A 136 2.51 19.65 -16.88
C GLY A 136 3.89 20.25 -17.21
N PRO A 137 3.94 21.32 -18.02
CA PRO A 137 5.19 21.93 -18.52
C PRO A 137 6.23 22.29 -17.46
N ASP A 138 5.80 22.56 -16.23
CA ASP A 138 6.68 22.90 -15.11
C ASP A 138 7.52 21.70 -14.63
N HIS A 139 7.18 20.47 -14.99
CA HIS A 139 7.96 19.29 -14.61
C HIS A 139 9.22 19.15 -15.48
N PRO A 140 10.42 18.95 -14.89
CA PRO A 140 11.69 18.87 -15.65
C PRO A 140 11.72 17.78 -16.74
N ARG A 141 10.90 16.74 -16.61
CA ARG A 141 10.76 15.66 -17.59
C ARG A 141 9.42 15.70 -18.35
N TRP A 142 8.70 16.82 -18.32
CA TRP A 142 7.49 16.97 -19.12
C TRP A 142 7.83 16.91 -20.62
N GLY A 143 7.13 16.05 -21.36
CA GLY A 143 7.43 15.81 -22.78
C GLY A 143 8.65 14.92 -23.04
N ALA A 144 9.44 14.59 -22.03
CA ALA A 144 10.53 13.62 -22.19
C ALA A 144 9.96 12.21 -22.37
N SER A 145 10.42 11.51 -23.40
CA SER A 145 10.11 10.10 -23.65
C SER A 145 11.34 9.25 -23.42
N HIS A 146 11.16 8.05 -22.88
CA HIS A 146 12.25 7.06 -22.81
C HIS A 146 12.67 6.65 -24.23
N SER A 147 13.93 6.27 -24.41
CA SER A 147 14.42 5.71 -25.67
C SER A 147 13.70 4.40 -25.97
N ASP A 148 13.68 4.00 -27.24
CA ASP A 148 12.98 2.79 -27.65
C ASP A 148 13.69 1.53 -27.12
N GLU A 149 15.02 1.57 -26.98
CA GLU A 149 15.80 0.51 -26.34
C GLU A 149 15.43 0.33 -24.87
N GLN A 150 15.27 1.43 -24.13
CA GLN A 150 14.87 1.39 -22.72
C GLN A 150 13.43 0.86 -22.55
N LYS A 151 12.51 1.24 -23.44
CA LYS A 151 11.15 0.69 -23.46
C LYS A 151 11.16 -0.81 -23.77
N ALA A 152 12.00 -1.25 -24.71
CA ALA A 152 12.14 -2.65 -25.07
C ALA A 152 12.66 -3.48 -23.90
N LEU A 153 13.72 -3.02 -23.22
CA LEU A 153 14.28 -3.69 -22.03
C LEU A 153 13.23 -3.88 -20.93
N TRP A 154 12.46 -2.83 -20.61
CA TRP A 154 11.40 -2.94 -19.61
C TRP A 154 10.25 -3.84 -20.04
N SER A 155 9.91 -3.83 -21.34
CA SER A 155 8.89 -4.72 -21.89
C SER A 155 9.31 -6.18 -21.71
N GLU A 156 10.56 -6.51 -22.03
CA GLU A 156 11.13 -7.84 -21.85
C GLU A 156 11.16 -8.24 -20.38
N GLN A 157 11.72 -7.41 -19.50
CA GLN A 157 11.82 -7.68 -18.07
C GLN A 157 10.45 -7.90 -17.41
N ARG A 158 9.42 -7.16 -17.83
CA ARG A 158 8.07 -7.24 -17.24
C ARG A 158 7.23 -8.37 -17.84
N LYS A 159 7.66 -8.94 -18.96
CA LYS A 159 6.90 -9.99 -19.66
C LYS A 159 6.77 -11.20 -18.73
N GLY A 160 5.53 -11.61 -18.45
CA GLY A 160 5.24 -12.77 -17.62
C GLY A 160 5.21 -12.55 -16.10
N MET A 161 5.74 -11.44 -15.58
CA MET A 161 5.80 -11.18 -14.12
C MET A 161 4.43 -11.20 -13.43
N ASN A 162 3.38 -10.71 -14.10
CA ASN A 162 2.00 -10.68 -13.60
C ASN A 162 1.07 -11.43 -14.56
N ALA A 163 1.50 -12.59 -15.06
CA ALA A 163 0.70 -13.43 -15.95
C ALA A 163 0.23 -14.70 -15.23
N GLY A 164 -0.97 -15.18 -15.60
CA GLY A 164 -1.52 -16.39 -15.00
C GLY A 164 -1.60 -16.29 -13.47
N PRO A 165 -1.32 -17.39 -12.75
CA PRO A 165 -1.39 -17.43 -11.28
C PRO A 165 -0.55 -16.40 -10.52
N LEU A 166 0.49 -15.84 -11.15
CA LEU A 166 1.35 -14.82 -10.53
C LEU A 166 0.67 -13.45 -10.46
N ASN A 167 -0.38 -13.21 -11.27
CA ASN A 167 -1.17 -11.99 -11.14
C ASN A 167 -1.95 -12.05 -9.82
N PRO A 168 -1.81 -11.07 -8.91
CA PRO A 168 -2.54 -11.03 -7.64
C PRO A 168 -4.07 -11.03 -7.78
N ASN A 169 -4.57 -10.76 -8.99
CA ASN A 169 -5.98 -10.79 -9.36
C ASN A 169 -6.37 -12.02 -10.19
N TYR A 170 -5.46 -12.97 -10.42
CA TYR A 170 -5.78 -14.21 -11.14
C TYR A 170 -6.79 -15.05 -10.36
N GLY A 171 -7.80 -15.56 -11.06
CA GLY A 171 -8.87 -16.36 -10.46
C GLY A 171 -9.85 -15.58 -9.58
N LYS A 172 -9.59 -14.29 -9.27
CA LYS A 172 -10.52 -13.43 -8.53
C LYS A 172 -11.61 -12.92 -9.46
N PHE A 173 -12.86 -13.28 -9.17
CA PHE A 173 -14.04 -12.86 -9.91
C PHE A 173 -15.15 -12.46 -8.94
N GLY A 174 -16.16 -11.74 -9.43
CA GLY A 174 -17.25 -11.30 -8.57
C GLY A 174 -16.74 -10.45 -7.41
N SER A 175 -17.34 -10.59 -6.23
CA SER A 175 -17.00 -9.85 -4.99
C SER A 175 -15.53 -9.86 -4.61
N ASP A 176 -14.79 -10.89 -5.02
CA ASP A 176 -13.39 -11.07 -4.63
C ASP A 176 -12.44 -10.22 -5.49
N HIS A 177 -12.91 -9.71 -6.64
CA HIS A 177 -12.10 -8.84 -7.48
C HIS A 177 -12.12 -7.39 -6.93
N PRO A 178 -10.97 -6.72 -6.78
CA PRO A 178 -10.89 -5.37 -6.20
C PRO A 178 -11.76 -4.30 -6.89
N SER A 179 -12.06 -4.48 -8.17
CA SER A 179 -12.92 -3.59 -8.96
C SER A 179 -14.38 -4.03 -9.04
N PHE A 180 -14.80 -5.04 -8.28
CA PHE A 180 -16.20 -5.46 -8.24
C PHE A 180 -17.10 -4.35 -7.71
N GLY A 181 -18.24 -4.14 -8.36
CA GLY A 181 -19.15 -3.03 -8.05
C GLY A 181 -18.64 -1.64 -8.47
N HIS A 182 -17.41 -1.52 -9.00
CA HIS A 182 -16.88 -0.24 -9.44
C HIS A 182 -17.50 0.19 -10.78
N THR A 183 -18.40 1.17 -10.76
CA THR A 183 -19.00 1.74 -11.96
C THR A 183 -18.43 3.13 -12.26
N MET A 184 -18.01 3.37 -13.50
CA MET A 184 -17.68 4.71 -13.98
C MET A 184 -18.89 5.65 -13.84
N SER A 185 -18.65 6.90 -13.40
CA SER A 185 -19.69 7.92 -13.37
C SER A 185 -20.26 8.18 -14.78
N PRO A 186 -21.53 8.59 -14.91
CA PRO A 186 -22.13 8.92 -16.20
C PRO A 186 -21.32 9.97 -16.97
N GLU A 187 -20.82 10.98 -16.28
CA GLU A 187 -20.00 12.06 -16.85
C GLU A 187 -18.66 11.55 -17.40
N SER A 188 -17.93 10.73 -16.63
CA SER A 188 -16.66 10.16 -17.08
C SER A 188 -16.86 9.20 -18.25
N ARG A 189 -17.95 8.43 -18.25
CA ARG A 189 -18.34 7.56 -19.38
C ARG A 189 -18.63 8.38 -20.63
N ARG A 190 -19.33 9.51 -20.51
CA ARG A 190 -19.63 10.42 -21.61
C ARG A 190 -18.35 11.02 -22.19
N ARG A 191 -17.47 11.57 -21.33
CA ARG A 191 -16.17 12.14 -21.75
C ARG A 191 -15.32 11.12 -22.50
N LEU A 192 -15.24 9.87 -22.00
CA LEU A 192 -14.50 8.80 -22.66
C LEU A 192 -15.10 8.44 -24.03
N SER A 193 -16.43 8.43 -24.13
CA SER A 193 -17.15 8.19 -25.39
C SER A 193 -16.89 9.28 -26.43
N GLU A 194 -16.88 10.55 -26.02
CA GLU A 194 -16.58 11.69 -26.88
C GLU A 194 -15.14 11.66 -27.39
N MET A 195 -14.16 11.39 -26.50
CA MET A 195 -12.75 11.22 -26.89
C MET A 195 -12.55 10.10 -27.93
N ARG A 196 -13.29 8.99 -27.79
CA ARG A 196 -13.17 7.84 -28.70
C ARG A 196 -13.92 7.99 -30.02
N ARG A 197 -14.87 8.92 -30.13
CA ARG A 197 -15.60 9.18 -31.38
C ARG A 197 -15.00 10.30 -32.21
N GLY A 198 -14.18 11.16 -31.62
CA GLY A 198 -13.60 12.31 -32.32
C GLY A 198 -12.22 12.03 -32.95
N PRO A 199 -11.60 13.08 -33.54
CA PRO A 199 -10.27 13.03 -34.17
C PRO A 199 -9.13 12.56 -33.25
N LEU A 200 -9.35 12.58 -31.93
CA LEU A 200 -8.41 12.05 -30.93
C LEU A 200 -8.32 10.51 -30.93
N ASN A 201 -9.27 9.80 -31.53
CA ASN A 201 -9.15 8.36 -31.71
C ASN A 201 -8.13 8.06 -32.82
N PRO A 202 -7.09 7.25 -32.58
CA PRO A 202 -6.08 6.89 -33.59
C PRO A 202 -6.63 6.26 -34.88
N ASN A 203 -7.85 5.71 -34.82
CA ASN A 203 -8.56 5.09 -35.93
C ASN A 203 -9.74 5.95 -36.45
N TYR A 204 -9.88 7.20 -36.02
CA TYR A 204 -10.91 8.10 -36.55
C TYR A 204 -10.74 8.27 -38.06
N GLY A 205 -11.82 8.07 -38.82
CA GLY A 205 -11.83 8.14 -40.28
C GLY A 205 -11.09 7.01 -41.01
N LYS A 206 -10.47 6.05 -40.30
CA LYS A 206 -9.77 4.91 -40.92
C LYS A 206 -10.72 3.73 -41.07
N THR A 207 -10.79 3.18 -42.28
CA THR A 207 -11.44 1.90 -42.55
C THR A 207 -10.38 0.81 -42.74
N ALA A 208 -10.65 -0.39 -42.25
CA ALA A 208 -9.76 -1.52 -42.51
C ALA A 208 -9.84 -1.90 -43.99
N SER A 209 -8.69 -2.12 -44.63
CA SER A 209 -8.63 -2.58 -46.03
C SER A 209 -9.34 -3.92 -46.19
N GLU A 210 -9.80 -4.22 -47.41
CA GLU A 210 -10.44 -5.49 -47.73
C GLU A 210 -9.53 -6.69 -47.41
N GLU A 211 -8.23 -6.58 -47.70
CA GLU A 211 -7.23 -7.59 -47.36
C GLU A 211 -7.15 -7.81 -45.83
N THR A 212 -7.15 -6.74 -45.03
CA THR A 212 -7.13 -6.83 -43.57
C THR A 212 -8.41 -7.46 -43.03
N ARG A 213 -9.56 -7.11 -43.62
CA ARG A 213 -10.86 -7.71 -43.28
C ARG A 213 -10.88 -9.20 -43.63
N ALA A 214 -10.33 -9.58 -44.78
CA ALA A 214 -10.23 -10.97 -45.22
C ALA A 214 -9.32 -11.79 -44.29
N LYS A 215 -8.13 -11.28 -43.93
CA LYS A 215 -7.24 -11.93 -42.96
C LYS A 215 -7.90 -12.12 -41.60
N ARG A 216 -8.59 -11.09 -41.08
CA ARG A 216 -9.35 -11.19 -39.83
C ARG A 216 -10.48 -12.21 -39.93
N SER A 217 -11.22 -12.22 -41.04
CA SER A 217 -12.31 -13.16 -41.29
C SER A 217 -11.80 -14.59 -41.33
N ALA A 218 -10.73 -14.86 -42.09
CA ALA A 218 -10.09 -16.17 -42.18
C ALA A 218 -9.59 -16.66 -40.81
N ALA A 219 -8.97 -15.78 -40.02
CA ALA A 219 -8.49 -16.12 -38.68
C ALA A 219 -9.63 -16.38 -37.67
N LEU A 220 -10.81 -15.81 -37.88
CA LEU A 220 -11.98 -16.04 -37.02
C LEU A 220 -12.85 -17.21 -37.50
N LYS A 221 -12.76 -17.56 -38.79
CA LYS A 221 -13.52 -18.66 -39.41
C LYS A 221 -13.17 -19.98 -38.70
N GLY A 222 -14.19 -20.69 -38.23
CA GLY A 222 -14.04 -21.98 -37.55
C GLY A 222 -13.57 -21.89 -36.09
N ARG A 223 -13.23 -20.71 -35.57
CA ARG A 223 -13.07 -20.55 -34.10
C ARG A 223 -14.47 -20.62 -33.49
N PRO A 224 -14.73 -21.52 -32.53
CA PRO A 224 -15.99 -21.51 -31.80
C PRO A 224 -16.01 -20.22 -30.99
N MET A 225 -16.58 -19.16 -31.58
CA MET A 225 -16.98 -18.00 -30.81
C MET A 225 -18.09 -18.53 -29.91
N PRO A 226 -17.89 -18.63 -28.59
CA PRO A 226 -19.02 -18.96 -27.74
C PRO A 226 -20.03 -17.85 -27.99
N SER A 227 -21.22 -18.21 -28.49
CA SER A 227 -22.33 -17.27 -28.50
C SER A 227 -22.41 -16.68 -27.10
N SER A 228 -22.82 -15.42 -26.95
CA SER A 228 -22.98 -14.80 -25.63
C SER A 228 -23.77 -15.71 -24.66
N VAL A 229 -24.68 -16.51 -25.21
CA VAL A 229 -25.44 -17.58 -24.55
C VAL A 229 -24.58 -18.78 -24.11
N ARG A 230 -23.71 -19.34 -24.97
CA ARG A 230 -22.81 -20.44 -24.59
C ARG A 230 -21.70 -19.99 -23.64
N SER A 231 -21.24 -18.75 -23.72
CA SER A 231 -20.32 -18.14 -22.74
C SER A 231 -20.97 -17.94 -21.38
N ALA A 232 -22.26 -17.61 -21.33
CA ALA A 232 -23.02 -17.60 -20.08
C ALA A 232 -23.20 -19.03 -19.53
N HIS A 233 -23.54 -20.00 -20.38
CA HIS A 233 -23.65 -21.41 -19.99
C HIS A 233 -22.35 -21.95 -19.39
N THR A 234 -21.22 -21.81 -20.09
CA THR A 234 -19.91 -22.27 -19.57
C THR A 234 -19.56 -21.60 -18.24
N ARG A 235 -19.84 -20.30 -18.08
CA ARG A 235 -19.55 -19.56 -16.85
C ARG A 235 -20.42 -19.96 -15.65
N TYR A 236 -21.69 -20.28 -15.87
CA TYR A 236 -22.65 -20.51 -14.77
C TYR A 236 -22.93 -21.99 -14.49
N HIS A 237 -22.87 -22.84 -15.51
CA HIS A 237 -23.17 -24.27 -15.40
C HIS A 237 -21.88 -25.08 -15.35
N THR A 238 -21.11 -25.12 -16.46
CA THR A 238 -19.92 -25.99 -16.60
C THR A 238 -18.84 -25.69 -15.56
N ASN A 239 -18.40 -24.43 -15.44
CA ASN A 239 -17.31 -24.07 -14.52
C ASN A 239 -17.67 -24.18 -13.03
N LYS A 240 -18.96 -24.23 -12.72
CA LYS A 240 -19.48 -24.32 -11.34
C LYS A 240 -20.02 -25.70 -10.99
N GLY A 241 -20.03 -26.64 -11.94
CA GLY A 241 -20.63 -27.97 -11.76
C GLY A 241 -22.15 -27.95 -11.55
N VAL A 242 -22.84 -26.89 -11.98
CA VAL A 242 -24.29 -26.73 -11.77
C VAL A 242 -25.03 -27.17 -13.03
N VAL A 243 -25.71 -28.31 -12.98
CA VAL A 243 -26.57 -28.78 -14.08
C VAL A 243 -28.00 -28.31 -13.84
N LYS A 244 -28.62 -27.71 -14.87
CA LYS A 244 -30.03 -27.33 -14.82
C LYS A 244 -30.78 -28.00 -15.97
N GLU A 245 -31.77 -28.80 -15.63
CA GLU A 245 -32.58 -29.53 -16.61
C GLU A 245 -33.31 -28.60 -17.59
N SER A 246 -33.60 -27.35 -17.20
CA SER A 246 -34.23 -26.38 -18.12
C SER A 246 -33.26 -25.71 -19.09
N CYS A 247 -31.94 -25.96 -18.98
CA CYS A 247 -30.93 -25.37 -19.87
C CYS A 247 -30.65 -26.32 -21.04
N GLN A 248 -30.94 -25.90 -22.26
CA GLN A 248 -30.71 -26.72 -23.45
C GLN A 248 -29.25 -27.15 -23.59
N HIS A 249 -28.29 -26.28 -23.28
CA HIS A 249 -26.87 -26.62 -23.35
C HIS A 249 -26.41 -27.62 -22.28
N CYS A 250 -27.08 -27.68 -21.11
CA CYS A 250 -26.81 -28.75 -20.13
C CYS A 250 -27.26 -30.11 -20.67
N ARG A 251 -28.39 -30.15 -21.40
CA ARG A 251 -28.89 -31.37 -22.05
C ARG A 251 -27.94 -31.79 -23.17
N ASP A 252 -27.60 -30.85 -24.07
CA ASP A 252 -26.66 -31.10 -25.17
C ASP A 252 -25.29 -31.62 -24.67
N ASP A 253 -24.81 -31.12 -23.53
CA ASP A 253 -23.54 -31.57 -22.93
C ASP A 253 -23.66 -32.97 -22.33
N ALA A 254 -24.80 -33.30 -21.70
CA ALA A 254 -25.09 -34.62 -21.15
C ALA A 254 -25.20 -35.69 -22.27
N ASP A 255 -25.90 -35.35 -23.35
CA ASP A 255 -26.08 -36.24 -24.52
C ASP A 255 -24.71 -36.52 -25.20
N ARG A 256 -23.86 -35.49 -25.35
CA ARG A 256 -22.50 -35.66 -25.87
C ARG A 256 -21.62 -36.55 -25.00
N THR A 257 -21.74 -36.47 -23.68
CA THR A 257 -20.99 -37.37 -22.78
C THR A 257 -21.49 -38.80 -22.85
N ALA A 258 -22.79 -39.03 -23.09
CA ALA A 258 -23.35 -40.36 -23.28
C ALA A 258 -22.83 -41.01 -24.59
N GLU A 259 -22.86 -40.28 -25.71
CA GLU A 259 -22.36 -40.76 -27.01
C GLU A 259 -20.84 -41.06 -27.00
N GLN A 260 -20.05 -40.32 -26.22
CA GLN A 260 -18.61 -40.55 -26.07
C GLN A 260 -18.27 -41.74 -25.15
N GLY A 261 -19.22 -42.16 -24.30
CA GLY A 261 -19.11 -43.36 -23.47
C GLY A 261 -19.39 -44.63 -24.26
N GLU A 262 -20.38 -44.60 -25.17
CA GLU A 262 -20.75 -45.76 -26.00
C GLU A 262 -19.76 -46.06 -27.14
N SER A 263 -19.02 -45.07 -27.63
CA SER A 263 -17.99 -45.27 -28.68
C SER A 263 -16.65 -45.81 -28.17
N ARG A 264 -16.50 -45.98 -26.84
CA ARG A 264 -15.28 -46.52 -26.20
C ARG A 264 -15.51 -47.84 -25.45
N GLY A 265 -16.71 -48.42 -25.56
CA GLY A 265 -17.07 -49.74 -25.03
C GLY A 265 -16.86 -50.86 -26.03
#